data_AF-A0A183MC39-F1
#
_entry.id   AF-A0A183MC39-F1
#
_cell.length_a   1.000
_cell.length_b   1.000
_cell.length_c   1.000
_cell.angle_alpha   90.00
_cell.angle_beta   90.00
_cell.angle_gamma   90.00
#
_symmetry.space_group_name_H-M   'P 1'
#
loop_
_entity.id
_entity.type
_entity.pdbx_description
1 polymer ?
#
loop_
_entity_poly.entity_id
_entity_poly.type
_entity_poly.pdbx_seq_one_letter_code
_entity_poly.pdbx_strand_id
1 'polypeptide(L)'
;MLGIRTSVKTDAQCSAAELVFGTTLRLLGEFINPNTNSQKLNLENYVDQLREHMSKLKPINTREQSRAMYVPKDLSNCTHV
;
A
#
# COMPACT_ATOMS: atom_id res chain seq x y z
N MET A 1 -5.45 -0.90 -9.32
CA MET A 1 -5.33 -0.24 -10.64
C MET A 1 -4.33 0.92 -10.54
N LEU A 2 -3.03 0.63 -10.37
CA LEU A 2 -1.99 1.64 -10.21
C LEU A 2 -1.18 1.86 -11.51
N GLY A 3 -1.10 0.83 -12.35
CA GLY A 3 -0.34 0.85 -13.61
C GLY A 3 -0.73 1.98 -14.57
N ILE A 4 -2.01 2.31 -14.71
CA ILE A 4 -2.47 3.43 -15.57
C ILE A 4 -2.03 4.81 -15.08
N ARG A 5 -1.79 5.00 -13.77
CA ARG A 5 -1.35 6.30 -13.24
C ARG A 5 0.16 6.45 -13.23
N THR A 6 0.88 5.32 -13.22
CA THR A 6 2.34 5.28 -13.08
C THR A 6 3.05 4.84 -14.37
N SER A 7 2.33 4.40 -15.39
CA SER A 7 2.89 4.15 -16.71
C SER A 7 3.37 5.47 -17.31
N VAL A 8 4.67 5.57 -17.55
CA VAL A 8 5.27 6.66 -18.29
C VAL A 8 4.81 6.56 -19.74
N LYS A 9 4.20 7.62 -20.28
CA LYS A 9 3.86 7.68 -21.70
C LYS A 9 5.11 8.14 -22.45
N THR A 10 5.70 7.26 -23.27
CA THR A 10 6.98 7.50 -23.96
C THR A 10 6.98 8.75 -24.84
N ASP A 11 5.84 9.10 -25.45
CA ASP A 11 5.70 10.31 -26.28
C ASP A 11 5.73 11.62 -25.48
N ALA A 12 5.34 11.58 -24.21
CA ALA A 12 5.26 12.75 -23.34
C ALA A 12 6.39 12.81 -22.30
N GLN A 13 7.23 11.76 -22.23
CA GLN A 13 8.26 11.54 -21.20
C GLN A 13 7.78 11.80 -19.75
N CYS A 14 6.48 11.69 -19.49
CA CYS A 14 5.88 11.96 -18.19
C CYS A 14 4.74 10.97 -17.94
N SER A 15 4.57 10.57 -16.68
CA SER A 15 3.40 9.81 -16.21
C SER A 15 2.23 10.76 -15.88
N ALA A 16 1.01 10.22 -15.89
CA ALA A 16 -0.18 10.99 -15.51
C ALA A 16 -0.09 11.51 -14.06
N ALA A 17 0.62 10.79 -13.18
CA ALA A 17 0.87 11.21 -11.81
C ALA A 17 1.80 12.44 -11.75
N GLU A 18 2.87 12.47 -12.53
CA GLU A 18 3.79 13.62 -12.56
C GLU A 18 3.11 14.88 -13.09
N LEU A 19 2.25 14.76 -14.10
CA LEU A 19 1.52 15.91 -14.65
C LEU A 19 0.49 16.48 -13.66
N VAL A 20 -0.11 15.65 -12.81
CA VAL A 20 -1.14 16.09 -11.85
C VAL A 20 -0.55 16.54 -10.53
N PHE A 21 0.48 15.83 -10.05
CA PHE A 21 1.04 16.02 -8.71
C PHE A 21 2.45 16.63 -8.70
N GLY A 22 3.03 16.93 -9.88
CA GLY A 22 4.37 17.49 -10.02
C GLY A 22 5.50 16.57 -9.54
N THR A 23 5.17 15.33 -9.17
CA THR A 23 6.08 14.35 -8.58
C THR A 23 5.70 12.94 -9.01
N THR A 24 6.69 12.04 -9.08
CA THR A 24 6.44 10.62 -9.30
C THR A 24 5.72 10.02 -8.09
N LEU A 25 4.61 9.31 -8.32
CA LEU A 25 3.99 8.49 -7.28
C LEU A 25 4.95 7.34 -6.96
N ARG A 26 5.70 7.45 -5.84
CA ARG A 26 6.48 6.34 -5.31
C ARG A 26 5.56 5.13 -5.12
N LEU A 27 5.84 4.05 -5.84
CA LEU A 27 5.05 2.83 -5.75
C LEU A 27 5.30 2.17 -4.38
N LEU A 28 4.30 1.53 -3.78
CA LEU A 28 4.48 0.75 -2.54
C LEU A 28 5.63 -0.27 -2.63
N GLY A 29 5.89 -0.83 -3.81
CA GLY A 29 7.03 -1.73 -4.05
C GLY A 29 8.40 -1.05 -4.11
N GLU A 30 8.45 0.26 -4.31
CA GLU A 30 9.67 1.08 -4.36
C GLU A 30 10.10 1.58 -2.97
N PHE A 31 9.22 1.49 -1.97
CA PHE A 31 9.52 1.80 -0.57
C PHE A 31 10.22 0.64 0.17
N ILE A 32 10.14 -0.57 -0.36
CA ILE A 32 10.82 -1.73 0.25
C ILE A 32 12.27 -1.71 -0.23
N ASN A 33 13.12 -0.97 0.48
CA ASN A 33 14.55 -0.99 0.23
C ASN A 33 15.08 -2.42 0.49
N PRO A 34 15.87 -3.00 -0.44
CA PRO A 34 16.53 -4.26 -0.17
C PRO A 34 17.48 -4.07 1.02
N ASN A 35 17.31 -4.91 2.05
CA ASN A 35 18.19 -4.89 3.22
C ASN A 35 19.63 -5.23 2.78
N THR A 36 20.53 -4.24 2.84
CA THR A 36 21.95 -4.39 2.52
C THR A 36 22.71 -5.22 3.56
N ASN A 37 22.14 -5.40 4.76
CA ASN A 37 22.60 -6.30 5.81
C ASN A 37 21.81 -7.60 5.79
N SER A 38 21.71 -8.27 4.63
CA SER A 38 21.12 -9.60 4.53
C SER A 38 22.01 -10.61 5.27
N GLN A 39 21.93 -10.61 6.59
CA GLN A 39 22.34 -11.74 7.40
C GLN A 39 21.52 -12.93 6.90
N LYS A 40 22.24 -13.97 6.46
CA LYS A 40 21.73 -15.25 5.96
C LYS A 40 20.36 -15.55 6.61
N LEU A 41 19.29 -15.47 5.84
CA LEU A 41 17.93 -15.69 6.32
C LEU A 41 17.90 -17.02 7.07
N ASN A 42 17.71 -16.96 8.39
CA ASN A 42 17.47 -18.16 9.18
C ASN A 42 16.05 -18.61 8.85
N LEU A 43 15.94 -19.62 7.99
CA LEU A 43 14.66 -20.10 7.46
C LEU A 43 13.71 -20.52 8.59
N GLU A 44 14.26 -21.05 9.68
CA GLU A 44 13.55 -21.42 10.91
C GLU A 44 12.80 -20.24 11.55
N ASN A 45 13.35 -19.02 11.50
CA ASN A 45 12.80 -17.83 12.17
C ASN A 45 12.29 -16.77 11.18
N TYR A 46 12.24 -17.08 9.89
CA TYR A 46 11.89 -16.13 8.85
C TYR A 46 10.47 -15.58 9.03
N VAL A 47 9.52 -16.45 9.36
CA VAL A 47 8.11 -16.08 9.55
C VAL A 47 7.95 -15.13 10.73
N ASP A 48 8.64 -15.38 11.83
CA ASP A 48 8.60 -14.53 13.02
C ASP A 48 9.23 -13.16 12.76
N GLN A 49 10.37 -13.12 12.08
CA GLN A 49 11.00 -11.86 11.67
C GLN A 49 10.11 -11.07 10.72
N LEU A 50 9.47 -11.72 9.74
CA LEU A 50 8.56 -11.07 8.81
C LEU A 50 7.35 -10.49 9.55
N ARG A 51 6.77 -11.26 10.48
CA ARG A 51 5.63 -10.83 11.31
C ARG A 51 6.01 -9.62 12.17
N GLU A 52 7.18 -9.63 12.76
CA GLU A 52 7.69 -8.50 13.56
C GLU A 52 7.90 -7.25 12.69
N HIS A 53 8.51 -7.38 11.51
CA HIS A 53 8.70 -6.27 10.57
C HIS A 53 7.37 -5.69 10.10
N MET A 54 6.42 -6.54 9.70
CA MET A 54 5.08 -6.13 9.27
C MET A 54 4.29 -5.49 10.42
N SER A 55 4.47 -5.95 11.65
CA SER A 55 3.83 -5.32 12.81
C SER A 55 4.37 -3.92 13.13
N LYS A 56 5.63 -3.63 12.75
CA LYS A 56 6.26 -2.31 12.93
C LYS A 56 5.87 -1.32 11.85
N LEU A 57 5.38 -1.79 10.69
CA LEU A 57 4.88 -0.94 9.62
C LEU A 57 3.60 -0.23 10.08
N LYS A 58 3.68 1.08 10.30
CA LYS A 58 2.52 1.91 10.58
C LYS A 58 1.87 2.34 9.27
N PRO A 59 0.53 2.28 9.16
CA PRO A 59 -0.18 2.90 8.05
C PRO A 59 0.20 4.39 8.00
N ILE A 60 0.59 4.86 6.81
CA ILE A 60 0.67 6.30 6.58
C ILE A 60 -0.77 6.81 6.61
N ASN A 61 -1.03 7.80 7.46
CA ASN A 61 -2.35 8.45 7.51
C ASN A 61 -2.69 8.94 6.11
N THR A 62 -3.63 8.25 5.47
CA THR A 62 -4.20 8.70 4.21
C THR A 62 -5.13 9.86 4.56
N ARG A 63 -5.27 10.84 3.65
CA ARG A 63 -6.20 11.95 3.81
C ARG A 63 -7.54 11.43 4.37
N GLU A 64 -8.00 12.03 5.47
CA GLU A 64 -9.26 11.64 6.09
C GLU A 64 -10.40 11.72 5.06
N GLN A 65 -10.96 10.56 4.74
CA GLN A 65 -12.15 10.47 3.90
C GLN A 65 -13.37 10.46 4.82
N SER A 66 -13.97 11.63 5.02
CA SER A 66 -15.32 11.75 5.55
C SER A 66 -16.31 11.20 4.52
N ARG A 67 -16.47 9.87 4.50
CA ARG A 67 -17.53 9.20 3.74
C ARG A 67 -18.56 8.66 4.72
N ALA A 68 -19.82 9.05 4.54
CA ALA A 68 -20.91 8.45 5.29
C ALA A 68 -20.92 6.93 5.00
N MET A 69 -20.69 6.13 6.04
CA MET A 69 -20.77 4.69 5.95
C MET A 69 -22.25 4.32 6.11
N TYR A 70 -22.84 3.76 5.06
CA TYR A 70 -24.21 3.28 5.13
C TYR A 70 -24.21 1.91 5.80
N VAL A 71 -24.85 1.82 6.96
CA VAL A 71 -25.10 0.56 7.67
C VAL A 71 -26.59 0.22 7.51
N PRO A 72 -26.94 -0.93 6.91
CA PRO A 72 -28.32 -1.39 6.83
C PRO A 72 -28.94 -1.50 8.23
N LYS A 73 -30.17 -0.99 8.39
CA LYS A 73 -30.88 -1.04 9.69
C LYS A 73 -31.12 -2.47 10.16
N ASP A 74 -31.25 -3.40 9.22
CA ASP A 74 -31.53 -4.81 9.49
C ASP A 74 -30.27 -5.61 9.83
N LEU A 75 -29.08 -4.99 9.83
CA LEU A 75 -27.82 -5.65 10.20
C LEU A 75 -27.90 -6.26 11.62
N SER A 76 -28.61 -5.61 12.54
CA SER A 76 -28.82 -6.12 13.90
C SER A 76 -29.70 -7.36 13.97
N ASN A 77 -30.50 -7.59 12.93
CA ASN A 77 -31.50 -8.65 12.85
C ASN A 77 -31.07 -9.77 11.88
N CYS A 78 -29.85 -9.68 11.33
CA CYS A 78 -29.28 -10.72 10.48
C CYS A 78 -29.16 -12.02 11.29
N THR A 79 -29.94 -13.03 10.90
CA THR A 79 -29.95 -14.37 11.51
C THR A 79 -28.91 -15.32 10.92
N HIS A 80 -28.28 -14.94 9.81
CA HIS A 80 -27.24 -15.72 9.15
C HIS A 80 -25.99 -14.86 8.96
N VAL A 81 -24.85 -15.42 9.35
CA VAL A 81 -23.49 -14.90 9.16
C VAL A 81 -22.75 -15.88 8.27
#